data_AF-A0A1F6D4X1-F1
#
_entry.id   AF-A0A1F6D4X1-F1
#
_cell.length_a   1.000
_cell.length_b   1.000
_cell.length_c   1.000
_cell.angle_alpha   90.00
_cell.angle_beta   90.00
_cell.angle_gamma   90.00
#
_symmetry.space_group_name_H-M   'P 1'
#
loop_
_entity.id
_entity.type
_entity.pdbx_description
1 polymer ?
#
loop_
_entity_poly.entity_id
_entity_poly.type
_entity_poly.pdbx_seq_one_letter_code
_entity_poly.pdbx_strand_id
1 'polypeptide(L)' 'MNEDLFSAVRAILLGGLIAGALDILAAFINNGLRGQGPVWVLQSVAGGWLGVGAFNGGLKTAALGIVLHFFIATTVAAV' A
#
# COMPACT_ATOMS: atom_id res chain seq x y z
N MET A 1 -13.78 17.48 22.38
CA MET A 1 -12.70 16.50 22.54
C MET A 1 -13.00 15.15 21.89
N ASN A 2 -14.12 14.46 22.20
CA ASN A 2 -14.44 13.18 21.54
C ASN A 2 -14.82 13.34 20.05
N GLU A 3 -15.57 14.40 19.72
CA GLU A 3 -15.96 14.74 18.34
C GLU A 3 -14.74 15.03 17.44
N ASP A 4 -13.77 15.80 17.96
CA ASP A 4 -12.56 16.19 17.24
C ASP A 4 -11.67 14.98 16.92
N LEU A 5 -11.56 14.05 17.88
CA LEU A 5 -10.84 12.80 17.70
C LEU A 5 -11.49 11.91 16.63
N PHE A 6 -12.82 11.75 16.68
CA PHE A 6 -13.55 10.97 15.67
C PHE A 6 -13.41 11.57 14.27
N SER A 7 -13.46 12.90 14.17
CA SER A 7 -13.24 13.62 12.90
C SER A 7 -11.82 13.39 12.36
N ALA A 8 -10.80 13.49 13.23
CA ALA A 8 -9.41 13.26 12.86
C ALA A 8 -9.17 11.81 12.39
N VAL A 9 -9.63 10.82 13.15
CA VAL A 9 -9.50 9.39 12.77
C VAL A 9 -10.16 9.13 11.43
N ARG A 10 -11.35 9.70 11.18
CA ARG A 10 -12.05 9.55 9.91
C ARG A 10 -11.27 10.19 8.76
N ALA A 11 -10.69 11.38 8.96
CA ALA A 11 -9.87 12.04 7.96
C ALA A 11 -8.62 11.22 7.62
N ILE A 12 -7.94 10.67 8.62
CA ILE A 12 -6.75 9.82 8.45
C ILE A 12 -7.09 8.55 7.67
N LEU A 13 -8.17 7.85 8.05
CA LEU A 13 -8.57 6.61 7.38
C LEU A 13 -9.00 6.86 5.94
N LEU A 14 -9.84 7.87 5.70
CA LEU A 14 -10.29 8.21 4.34
C LEU A 14 -9.13 8.73 3.48
N GLY A 15 -8.30 9.62 4.03
CA GLY A 15 -7.14 10.17 3.35
C GLY A 15 -6.14 9.08 2.98
N GLY A 16 -5.79 8.21 3.94
CA GLY A 16 -4.89 7.08 3.71
C GLY A 16 -5.44 6.07 2.71
N LEU A 17 -6.75 5.77 2.74
CA LEU A 17 -7.38 4.87 1.78
C LEU A 17 -7.37 5.45 0.36
N ILE A 18 -7.75 6.73 0.20
CA ILE A 18 -7.76 7.40 -1.10
C ILE A 18 -6.33 7.52 -1.64
N ALA A 19 -5.39 8.00 -0.83
CA ALA A 19 -3.99 8.15 -1.22
C ALA A 19 -3.37 6.80 -1.58
N GLY A 20 -3.55 5.78 -0.73
CA GLY A 20 -3.04 4.43 -0.97
C GLY A 20 -3.60 3.79 -2.23
N ALA A 21 -4.90 3.97 -2.51
CA ALA A 21 -5.53 3.46 -3.73
C ALA A 21 -5.01 4.16 -4.99
N LEU A 22 -4.89 5.49 -4.97
CA LEU A 22 -4.34 6.25 -6.09
C LEU A 22 -2.87 5.89 -6.36
N ASP A 23 -2.07 5.75 -5.29
CA ASP A 23 -0.66 5.38 -5.40
C ASP A 23 -0.47 3.98 -6.00
N ILE A 24 -1.18 2.96 -5.48
CA ILE A 24 -1.02 1.60 -5.99
C ILE A 24 -1.53 1.43 -7.42
N LEU A 25 -2.59 2.16 -7.80
CA LEU A 25 -3.07 2.20 -9.19
C LEU A 25 -2.03 2.84 -10.10
N ALA A 26 -1.43 3.96 -9.69
CA ALA A 26 -0.35 4.60 -10.43
C ALA A 26 0.85 3.65 -10.57
N ALA A 27 1.21 2.92 -9.50
CA ALA A 27 2.27 1.92 -9.52
C ALA A 27 1.96 0.77 -10.51
N PHE A 28 0.74 0.23 -10.50
CA PHE A 28 0.32 -0.80 -11.45
C PHE A 28 0.38 -0.31 -12.89
N ILE A 29 -0.04 0.92 -13.18
CA ILE A 29 0.03 1.48 -14.53
C ILE A 29 1.48 1.67 -14.95
N ASN A 30 2.29 2.37 -14.15
CA ASN A 30 3.68 2.67 -14.49
C ASN A 30 4.54 1.41 -14.66
N ASN A 31 4.35 0.42 -13.77
CA ASN A 31 5.09 -0.84 -13.87
C ASN A 31 4.49 -1.79 -14.91
N GLY A 32 3.19 -1.73 -15.17
CA GLY A 32 2.54 -2.42 -16.28
C GLY A 32 3.11 -1.98 -17.63
N LEU A 33 3.35 -0.67 -17.81
CA LEU A 33 4.04 -0.14 -19.00
C LEU A 33 5.49 -0.63 -19.13
N ARG A 34 6.10 -1.12 -18.05
CA ARG A 34 7.44 -1.74 -18.01
C ARG A 34 7.39 -3.27 -18.09
N GLY A 35 6.23 -3.85 -18.37
CA GLY A 35 6.02 -5.31 -18.49
C GLY A 35 5.89 -6.06 -17.16
N GLN A 36 5.78 -5.35 -16.03
CA GLN A 36 5.64 -5.97 -14.71
C GLN A 36 4.16 -6.10 -14.32
N GLY A 37 3.77 -7.26 -13.81
CA GLY A 37 2.39 -7.51 -13.38
C GLY A 37 2.07 -6.95 -11.98
N PRO A 38 0.78 -6.83 -11.62
CA PRO A 38 0.36 -6.33 -10.29
C PRO A 38 0.94 -7.13 -9.12
N VAL A 39 1.08 -8.46 -9.27
CA VAL A 39 1.69 -9.33 -8.26
C VAL A 39 3.14 -8.93 -7.99
N TRP A 40 3.91 -8.64 -9.04
CA TRP A 40 5.30 -8.20 -8.90
C TRP A 40 5.39 -6.87 -8.14
N VAL A 41 4.48 -5.93 -8.44
CA VAL A 41 4.44 -4.62 -7.76
C VAL A 41 4.13 -4.79 -6.27
N LEU A 42 3.14 -5.61 -5.93
CA LEU A 42 2.83 -5.89 -4.53
C LEU A 42 3.98 -6.62 -3.82
N GLN A 43 4.63 -7.55 -4.50
CA GLN A 43 5.83 -8.20 -3.99
C GLN A 43 7.02 -7.25 -3.81
N SER A 44 7.17 -6.22 -4.65
CA SER A 44 8.22 -5.21 -4.46
C SER A 44 8.00 -4.39 -3.19
N VAL A 45 6.75 -4.09 -2.85
CA VAL A 45 6.40 -3.47 -1.55
C VAL A 45 6.75 -4.41 -0.40
N ALA A 46 6.33 -5.69 -0.48
CA ALA A 46 6.67 -6.70 0.52
C ALA A 46 8.19 -6.94 0.65
N GLY A 47 8.95 -6.70 -0.43
CA GLY A 47 10.41 -6.78 -0.48
C GLY A 47 11.11 -5.80 0.45
N GLY A 48 10.46 -4.69 0.84
CA GLY A 48 10.99 -3.79 1.86
C GLY A 48 11.16 -4.48 3.23
N TRP A 49 10.30 -5.45 3.56
CA TRP A 49 10.35 -6.20 4.82
C TRP A 49 11.01 -7.58 4.66
N LEU A 50 10.68 -8.30 3.59
CA LEU A 50 11.13 -9.68 3.35
C LEU A 50 12.41 -9.79 2.50
N GLY A 51 12.91 -8.68 1.96
CA GLY A 51 14.00 -8.66 1.00
C GLY A 51 13.63 -9.33 -0.34
N VAL A 52 14.66 -9.74 -1.09
CA VAL A 52 14.52 -10.40 -2.41
C VAL A 52 13.71 -11.69 -2.38
N GLY A 53 13.55 -12.33 -1.22
CA GLY A 53 12.70 -13.53 -1.06
C GLY A 53 11.22 -13.28 -1.33
N ALA A 54 10.76 -12.02 -1.27
CA ALA A 54 9.35 -11.65 -1.50
C ALA A 54 8.83 -12.09 -2.88
N PHE A 55 9.68 -12.08 -3.91
CA PHE A 55 9.28 -12.45 -5.28
C PHE A 55 8.98 -13.94 -5.45
N ASN A 56 9.51 -14.80 -4.58
CA ASN A 56 9.27 -16.25 -4.62
C ASN A 56 7.97 -16.67 -3.91
N GLY A 57 7.33 -15.78 -3.14
CA GLY A 57 6.17 -16.11 -2.31
C GLY A 57 4.80 -16.06 -3.02
N GLY A 58 4.77 -15.69 -4.30
CA GLY A 58 3.54 -15.59 -5.10
C GLY A 58 2.48 -14.67 -4.49
N LEU A 59 1.24 -15.14 -4.47
CA LEU A 59 0.09 -14.37 -3.95
C LEU A 59 0.18 -14.08 -2.44
N LYS A 60 0.88 -14.91 -1.65
CA LYS A 60 1.00 -14.68 -0.20
C LYS A 60 1.81 -13.42 0.09
N THR A 61 2.93 -13.25 -0.61
CA THR A 61 3.76 -12.05 -0.46
C THR A 61 3.15 -10.83 -1.14
N ALA A 62 2.37 -11.01 -2.21
CA ALA A 62 1.56 -9.92 -2.76
C ALA A 62 0.46 -9.44 -1.78
N ALA A 63 -0.22 -10.34 -1.07
CA ALA A 63 -1.20 -9.99 -0.05
C ALA A 63 -0.55 -9.24 1.13
N LEU A 64 0.65 -9.65 1.55
CA LEU A 64 1.43 -8.88 2.52
C LEU A 64 1.77 -7.48 1.98
N GLY A 65 2.17 -7.41 0.71
CA GLY A 65 2.48 -6.15 0.02
C GLY A 65 1.34 -5.15 0.05
N ILE A 66 0.10 -5.56 -0.28
CA ILE A 66 -1.05 -4.65 -0.26
C ILE A 66 -1.40 -4.20 1.17
N VAL A 67 -1.26 -5.08 2.17
CA VAL A 67 -1.47 -4.71 3.58
C VAL A 67 -0.44 -3.70 4.05
N LEU A 68 0.84 -3.94 3.78
CA LEU A 68 1.93 -3.02 4.12
C LEU A 68 1.76 -1.67 3.40
N HIS A 69 1.35 -1.70 2.13
CA HIS A 69 1.10 -0.49 1.35
C HIS A 69 0.06 0.42 2.01
N PHE A 70 -1.11 -0.11 2.34
CA PHE A 70 -2.15 0.68 2.99
C PHE A 70 -1.79 1.07 4.43
N PHE A 71 -1.06 0.23 5.16
CA PHE A 71 -0.54 0.60 6.47
C PHE A 71 0.39 1.82 6.41
N ILE A 72 1.31 1.85 5.43
CA ILE A 72 2.19 3.00 5.19
C ILE A 72 1.36 4.22 4.77
N ALA A 73 0.44 4.08 3.83
CA ALA A 73 -0.40 5.19 3.37
C ALA A 73 -1.24 5.81 4.50
N THR A 74 -1.82 4.99 5.39
CA THR A 74 -2.55 5.47 6.57
C THR A 74 -1.62 6.12 7.60
N THR A 75 -0.40 5.58 7.78
CA THR A 75 0.61 6.19 8.67
C THR A 75 1.03 7.56 8.18
N VAL A 76 1.26 7.71 6.87
CA VAL A 76 1.57 9.00 6.24
C VAL A 76 0.40 9.98 6.38
N ALA A 77 -0.85 9.52 6.20
CA ALA A 77 -2.02 10.38 6.38
C ALA A 77 -2.24 10.86 7.83
N ALA A 78 -1.55 10.27 8.81
CA ALA A 78 -1.69 10.59 10.23
C ALA A 78 -0.74 11.69 10.72
N VAL A 79 0.24 12.12 9.92
CA VAL A 79 1.31 13.06 10.32
C VAL A 79 1.38 14.31 9.46
#